data_AF-A0A6C0CI74-F1
#
_entry.id   AF-A0A6C0CI74-F1
#
_cell.length_a   1.000
_cell.length_b   1.000
_cell.length_c   1.000
_cell.angle_alpha   90.00
_cell.angle_beta   90.00
_cell.angle_gamma   90.00
#
_symmetry.space_group_name_H-M   'P 1'
#
loop_
_entity.id
_entity.type
_entity.pdbx_description
1 polymer ?
#
loop_
_entity_poly.entity_id
_entity_poly.type
_entity_poly.pdbx_seq_one_letter_code
_entity_poly.pdbx_strand_id
1 'polypeptide(L)'
;MITVVGVLELNSKYKYGMSSRNVPSYLFRPLDKTLGLCIVGCSKQKTTSNVLAVITVNHWETSKLTVGHLQEIFGECGDFEAERKALLCHYSVRPWKKWKQELIYPNKSEHVFVEGYAFNVDPEGCRDIDDCVLIGHDGYIYIVIADVAYWVHDNLELFKIASVVGQTLYNDGKVVAPLLPFEEECSLLPGKLRRGLALKFKWDGKISDVSFKKISFINVESFTYDTIYKSDHSVLLRNISSYLAETLVEDSHEWIEELMLFYNCEAAKVLVERNRGLLRSQAEPDIEKLEQYKVLGVDVQFLANKSAIYVHSGSKANHWGLQKEYYCHATSPIRRFADIVNQLALRGDKEIEFSIDLLNYRSSMSKKYERDMFFLTKVMENTRTVQGIALNDHRVWVPAWKRLITCKNTAKAGSVGNVKYSLFMSESTWKRRMHFRFEDTSC
;
A
#
# COMPACT_ATOMS: atom_id res chain seq x y z
N MET A 1 7.95 12.59 21.78
CA MET A 1 7.79 11.19 22.23
C MET A 1 7.66 10.28 21.02
N ILE A 2 8.51 9.27 20.95
CA ILE A 2 8.52 8.24 19.89
C ILE A 2 7.66 7.08 20.37
N THR A 3 6.74 6.59 19.54
CA THR A 3 5.93 5.41 19.86
C THR A 3 6.57 4.18 19.21
N VAL A 4 6.80 3.12 19.99
CA VAL A 4 7.53 1.93 19.52
C VAL A 4 6.80 0.67 19.95
N VAL A 5 6.64 -0.27 19.02
CA VAL A 5 6.07 -1.60 19.26
C VAL A 5 7.19 -2.62 19.39
N GLY A 6 7.01 -3.59 20.29
CA GLY A 6 8.04 -4.58 20.59
C GLY A 6 7.56 -5.70 21.50
N VAL A 7 8.49 -6.58 21.83
CA VAL A 7 8.31 -7.69 22.75
C VAL A 7 8.80 -7.28 24.13
N LEU A 8 7.94 -7.34 25.13
CA LEU A 8 8.29 -7.17 26.54
C LEU A 8 8.57 -8.54 27.16
N GLU A 9 9.79 -8.74 27.64
CA GLU A 9 10.30 -10.03 28.11
C GLU A 9 9.92 -10.32 29.58
N LEU A 10 8.63 -10.56 29.82
CA LEU A 10 8.11 -10.84 31.15
C LEU A 10 8.56 -12.21 31.69
N ASN A 11 8.80 -13.19 30.81
CA ASN A 11 9.20 -14.54 31.21
C ASN A 11 10.68 -14.67 31.63
N SER A 12 11.45 -13.59 31.51
CA SER A 12 12.85 -13.56 31.91
C SER A 12 12.96 -13.64 33.43
N LYS A 13 13.91 -14.45 33.93
CA LYS A 13 14.28 -14.49 35.34
C LYS A 13 14.97 -13.19 35.79
N TYR A 14 15.49 -12.40 34.84
CA TYR A 14 16.22 -11.17 35.11
C TYR A 14 15.30 -9.95 35.08
N LYS A 15 15.35 -9.16 36.16
CA LYS A 15 14.72 -7.84 36.26
C LYS A 15 15.82 -6.79 36.16
N TYR A 16 15.56 -5.73 35.41
CA TYR A 16 16.54 -4.67 35.10
C TYR A 16 16.46 -3.48 36.04
N GLY A 17 15.64 -3.58 37.09
CA GLY A 17 15.46 -2.55 38.11
C GLY A 17 14.08 -2.61 38.73
N MET A 18 13.87 -1.74 39.71
CA MET A 18 12.57 -1.48 40.32
C MET A 18 12.36 0.02 40.43
N SER A 19 11.14 0.47 40.18
CA SER A 19 10.76 1.86 40.43
C SER A 19 10.61 2.12 41.94
N SER A 20 10.56 3.40 42.32
CA SER A 20 10.24 3.82 43.70
C SER A 20 8.89 3.31 44.20
N ARG A 21 7.99 2.90 43.30
CA ARG A 21 6.69 2.28 43.61
C ARG A 21 6.74 0.74 43.59
N ASN A 22 7.93 0.15 43.67
CA ASN A 22 8.17 -1.29 43.67
C ASN A 22 7.68 -2.02 42.39
N VAL A 23 7.62 -1.30 41.26
CA VAL A 23 7.27 -1.89 39.96
C VAL A 23 8.54 -2.41 39.28
N PRO A 24 8.63 -3.70 38.95
CA PRO A 24 9.81 -4.25 38.29
C PRO A 24 9.91 -3.78 36.84
N SER A 25 11.14 -3.69 36.35
CA SER A 25 11.44 -3.32 34.98
C SER A 25 11.99 -4.51 34.19
N TYR A 26 11.50 -4.66 32.96
CA TYR A 26 11.80 -5.77 32.06
C TYR A 26 12.45 -5.27 30.78
N LEU A 27 13.16 -6.17 30.10
CA LEU A 27 13.72 -5.88 28.80
C LEU A 27 12.61 -5.79 27.76
N PHE A 28 12.69 -4.77 26.92
CA PHE A 28 11.83 -4.56 25.78
C PHE A 28 12.67 -4.57 24.51
N ARG A 29 12.26 -5.42 23.56
CA ARG A 29 12.89 -5.55 22.24
C ARG A 29 11.98 -4.93 21.18
N PRO A 30 12.35 -3.77 20.60
CA PRO A 30 11.60 -3.20 19.49
C PRO A 30 11.46 -4.16 18.31
N LEU A 31 10.32 -4.09 17.61
CA LEU A 31 10.18 -4.77 16.32
C LEU A 31 11.06 -4.12 15.24
N ASP A 32 11.28 -2.80 15.34
CA ASP A 32 12.27 -2.09 14.54
C ASP A 32 13.69 -2.42 15.03
N LYS A 33 14.40 -3.23 14.24
CA LYS A 33 15.76 -3.69 14.57
C LYS A 33 16.82 -2.60 14.48
N THR A 34 16.50 -1.42 13.94
CA THR A 34 17.42 -0.27 13.95
C THR A 34 17.49 0.38 15.32
N LEU A 35 16.50 0.13 16.18
CA LEU A 35 16.46 0.61 17.55
C LEU A 35 17.18 -0.36 18.49
N GLY A 36 17.84 0.20 19.50
CA GLY A 36 18.50 -0.55 20.57
C GLY A 36 17.51 -1.28 21.50
N LEU A 37 18.01 -1.81 22.61
CA LEU A 37 17.16 -2.41 23.64
C LEU A 37 16.66 -1.33 24.62
N CYS A 38 15.48 -1.56 25.19
CA CYS A 38 14.84 -0.65 26.12
C CYS A 38 14.47 -1.36 27.43
N ILE A 39 14.41 -0.63 28.54
CA ILE A 39 13.90 -1.11 29.83
C ILE A 39 12.55 -0.45 30.08
N VAL A 40 11.56 -1.27 30.44
CA VAL A 40 10.17 -0.82 30.62
C VAL A 40 9.63 -1.36 31.93
N GLY A 41 9.07 -0.47 32.76
CA GLY A 41 8.39 -0.85 33.99
C GLY A 41 7.05 -1.52 33.71
N CYS A 42 6.78 -2.66 34.35
CA CYS A 42 5.51 -3.37 34.22
C CYS A 42 5.16 -4.08 35.54
N SER A 43 3.92 -3.90 36.02
CA SER A 43 3.46 -4.58 37.24
C SER A 43 3.02 -6.02 37.00
N LYS A 44 2.69 -6.39 35.74
CA LYS A 44 2.32 -7.76 35.39
C LYS A 44 3.55 -8.66 35.47
N GLN A 45 3.43 -9.76 36.19
CA GLN A 45 4.43 -10.82 36.24
C GLN A 45 3.86 -12.05 35.54
N LYS A 46 4.48 -12.46 34.43
CA LYS A 46 4.18 -13.73 33.75
C LYS A 46 5.46 -14.54 33.66
N THR A 47 5.43 -15.78 34.12
CA THR A 47 6.59 -16.67 34.08
C THR A 47 6.64 -17.55 32.83
N THR A 48 5.55 -17.61 32.07
CA THR A 48 5.36 -18.59 30.98
C THR A 48 5.46 -17.99 29.59
N SER A 49 5.13 -16.71 29.40
CA SER A 49 5.11 -16.08 28.07
C SER A 49 5.53 -14.61 28.08
N ASN A 50 6.12 -14.19 26.97
CA ASN A 50 6.37 -12.79 26.66
C ASN A 50 5.11 -12.14 26.08
N VAL A 51 5.07 -10.81 26.07
CA VAL A 51 3.91 -10.07 25.58
C VAL A 51 4.33 -9.05 24.52
N LEU A 52 3.43 -8.81 23.57
CA LEU A 52 3.55 -7.72 22.62
C LEU A 52 3.00 -6.45 23.25
N ALA A 53 3.74 -5.35 23.15
CA ALA A 53 3.39 -4.10 23.78
C ALA A 53 3.83 -2.89 22.95
N VAL A 54 3.18 -1.77 23.21
CA VAL A 54 3.57 -0.45 22.70
C VAL A 54 4.01 0.44 23.84
N ILE A 55 5.12 1.14 23.62
CA ILE A 55 5.75 2.05 24.57
C ILE A 55 5.92 3.43 23.96
N THR A 56 6.06 4.44 24.80
CA THR A 56 6.57 5.76 24.42
C THR A 56 7.95 5.98 25.01
N VAL A 57 8.81 6.62 24.22
CA VAL A 57 10.17 6.95 24.59
C VAL A 57 10.41 8.43 24.32
N ASN A 58 11.03 9.15 25.25
CA ASN A 58 11.33 10.57 25.08
C ASN A 58 12.47 10.81 24.10
N HIS A 59 13.59 10.11 24.32
CA HIS A 59 14.80 10.14 23.50
C HIS A 59 15.39 8.73 23.42
N TRP A 60 15.91 8.35 22.25
CA TRP A 60 16.50 7.03 22.04
C TRP A 60 18.02 7.11 22.01
N GLU A 61 18.67 6.42 22.96
CA GLU A 61 20.13 6.28 22.99
C GLU A 61 20.50 4.89 22.47
N THR A 62 21.23 4.79 21.36
CA THR A 62 21.66 3.50 20.79
C THR A 62 22.82 2.87 21.57
N SER A 63 23.60 3.66 22.29
CA SER A 63 24.77 3.20 23.06
C SER A 63 24.43 2.68 24.46
N LYS A 64 23.19 2.84 24.94
CA LYS A 64 22.75 2.45 26.29
C LYS A 64 21.32 1.90 26.27
N LEU A 65 20.93 1.23 27.36
CA LEU A 65 19.55 0.81 27.56
C LEU A 65 18.67 2.04 27.80
N THR A 66 17.82 2.34 26.83
CA THR A 66 16.87 3.45 26.91
C THR A 66 15.71 3.10 27.85
N VAL A 67 15.16 4.06 28.60
CA VAL A 67 13.97 3.84 29.44
C VAL A 67 12.70 4.21 28.67
N GLY A 68 11.72 3.31 28.67
CA GLY A 68 10.45 3.49 27.99
C GLY A 68 9.25 3.42 28.93
N HIS A 69 8.16 4.08 28.54
CA HIS A 69 6.90 4.11 29.26
C HIS A 69 5.87 3.22 28.56
N LEU A 70 5.43 2.17 29.26
CA LEU A 70 4.40 1.27 28.76
C LEU A 70 3.08 2.03 28.52
N GLN A 71 2.54 1.91 27.32
CA GLN A 71 1.23 2.47 26.97
C GLN A 71 0.14 1.39 26.98
N GLU A 72 0.38 0.29 26.29
CA GLU A 72 -0.60 -0.80 26.13
C GLU A 72 0.13 -2.14 25.94
N ILE A 73 -0.46 -3.22 26.47
CA ILE A 73 -0.07 -4.59 26.18
C ILE A 73 -1.14 -5.18 25.27
N PHE A 74 -0.76 -5.57 24.06
CA PHE A 74 -1.69 -6.12 23.06
C PHE A 74 -2.14 -7.55 23.40
N GLY A 75 -1.24 -8.35 23.96
CA GLY A 75 -1.51 -9.75 24.31
C GLY A 75 -0.23 -10.58 24.37
N GLU A 76 -0.40 -11.90 24.45
CA GLU A 76 0.72 -12.83 24.49
C GLU A 76 1.41 -12.93 23.12
N CYS A 77 2.71 -13.13 23.19
CA CYS A 77 3.55 -13.44 22.05
C CYS A 77 2.98 -14.62 21.23
N GLY A 78 2.68 -14.34 19.96
CA GLY A 78 2.07 -15.24 18.99
C GLY A 78 0.65 -15.73 19.28
N ASP A 79 -0.09 -15.04 20.14
CA ASP A 79 -1.54 -14.94 19.94
C ASP A 79 -1.80 -14.18 18.63
N PHE A 80 -2.70 -14.70 17.78
CA PHE A 80 -2.91 -14.16 16.44
C PHE A 80 -3.41 -12.70 16.47
N GLU A 81 -4.38 -12.38 17.33
CA GLU A 81 -4.92 -11.03 17.43
C GLU A 81 -3.93 -10.05 18.05
N ALA A 82 -3.12 -10.49 19.02
CA ALA A 82 -2.04 -9.69 19.58
C ALA A 82 -0.98 -9.34 18.53
N GLU A 83 -0.55 -10.31 17.73
CA GLU A 83 0.40 -10.10 16.62
C GLU A 83 -0.18 -9.16 15.56
N ARG A 84 -1.45 -9.37 15.17
CA ARG A 84 -2.14 -8.51 14.20
C ARG A 84 -2.19 -7.06 14.67
N LYS A 85 -2.57 -6.82 15.93
CA LYS A 85 -2.59 -5.47 16.53
C LYS A 85 -1.19 -4.86 16.61
N ALA A 86 -0.19 -5.66 16.99
CA ALA A 86 1.20 -5.21 17.06
C ALA A 86 1.74 -4.80 15.68
N LEU A 87 1.49 -5.60 14.63
CA LEU A 87 1.86 -5.26 13.26
C LEU A 87 1.16 -3.98 12.81
N LEU A 88 -0.16 -3.88 13.00
CA LEU A 88 -0.91 -2.67 12.64
C LEU A 88 -0.32 -1.43 13.33
N CYS A 89 -0.06 -1.48 14.63
CA CYS A 89 0.54 -0.37 15.37
C CYS A 89 2.00 -0.09 14.99
N HIS A 90 2.75 -1.10 14.52
CA HIS A 90 4.14 -0.93 14.10
C HIS A 90 4.25 -0.22 12.74
N TYR A 91 3.33 -0.54 11.82
CA TYR A 91 3.37 -0.03 10.44
C TYR A 91 2.51 1.22 10.24
N SER A 92 1.40 1.37 10.96
CA SER A 92 0.56 2.57 10.91
C SER A 92 1.07 3.65 11.88
N VAL A 93 0.99 4.91 11.47
CA VAL A 93 1.45 6.04 12.32
C VAL A 93 0.39 6.45 13.31
N ARG A 94 -0.88 6.31 12.93
CA ARG A 94 -2.06 6.60 13.73
C ARG A 94 -3.24 5.84 13.13
N PRO A 95 -3.67 4.70 13.67
CA PRO A 95 -5.03 4.25 13.40
C PRO A 95 -5.95 5.25 14.11
N TRP A 96 -6.76 6.00 13.37
CA TRP A 96 -7.62 7.08 13.88
C TRP A 96 -8.41 6.61 15.11
N LYS A 97 -7.97 6.97 16.33
CA LYS A 97 -8.73 6.60 17.54
C LYS A 97 -10.00 7.44 17.71
N LYS A 98 -10.09 8.61 17.04
CA LYS A 98 -11.28 9.46 16.79
C LYS A 98 -10.86 10.77 16.10
N TRP A 99 -11.41 11.07 14.91
CA TRP A 99 -11.36 12.41 14.33
C TRP A 99 -12.34 13.30 15.09
N LYS A 100 -11.87 14.42 15.64
CA LYS A 100 -12.70 15.31 16.48
C LYS A 100 -13.04 16.63 15.81
N GLN A 101 -12.40 16.96 14.70
CA GLN A 101 -12.65 18.20 13.98
C GLN A 101 -13.82 18.03 13.04
N GLU A 102 -14.67 19.04 12.94
CA GLU A 102 -15.69 19.04 11.90
C GLU A 102 -15.03 19.14 10.53
N LEU A 103 -15.54 18.38 9.58
CA LEU A 103 -15.11 18.49 8.19
C LEU A 103 -15.66 19.78 7.63
N ILE A 104 -14.75 20.67 7.25
CA ILE A 104 -15.11 21.88 6.53
C ILE A 104 -15.41 21.47 5.09
N TYR A 105 -16.69 21.45 4.74
CA TYR A 105 -17.12 21.23 3.37
C TYR A 105 -16.62 22.38 2.50
N PRO A 106 -15.83 22.12 1.45
CA PRO A 106 -15.34 23.21 0.63
C PRO A 106 -16.52 23.85 -0.12
N ASN A 107 -16.61 25.18 -0.06
CA ASN A 107 -17.71 25.95 -0.65
C ASN A 107 -17.24 26.65 -1.92
N LYS A 108 -16.91 25.87 -2.95
CA LYS A 108 -16.47 26.41 -4.25
C LYS A 108 -17.22 25.75 -5.40
N SER A 109 -17.94 26.56 -6.18
CA SER A 109 -18.66 26.17 -7.40
C SER A 109 -17.70 26.05 -8.61
N GLU A 110 -16.58 25.36 -8.44
CA GLU A 110 -15.53 25.24 -9.47
C GLU A 110 -15.77 24.07 -10.43
N HIS A 111 -16.60 23.10 -10.05
CA HIS A 111 -16.87 21.91 -10.83
C HIS A 111 -18.01 22.14 -11.80
N VAL A 112 -17.74 21.96 -13.09
CA VAL A 112 -18.78 22.00 -14.13
C VAL A 112 -19.61 20.72 -14.02
N PHE A 113 -20.94 20.85 -13.96
CA PHE A 113 -21.82 19.69 -13.98
C PHE A 113 -21.83 19.07 -15.38
N VAL A 114 -21.61 17.76 -15.47
CA VAL A 114 -21.65 17.01 -16.72
C VAL A 114 -22.77 15.99 -16.64
N GLU A 115 -23.75 16.14 -17.52
CA GLU A 115 -24.82 15.16 -17.71
C GLU A 115 -24.34 13.99 -18.57
N GLY A 116 -24.76 12.79 -18.20
CA GLY A 116 -24.42 11.57 -18.93
C GLY A 116 -24.67 10.31 -18.10
N TYR A 117 -24.21 9.19 -18.65
CA TYR A 117 -24.25 7.91 -17.96
C TYR A 117 -22.89 7.60 -17.34
N ALA A 118 -22.83 7.58 -16.01
CA ALA A 118 -21.62 7.27 -15.27
C ALA A 118 -21.76 5.95 -14.50
N PHE A 119 -20.67 5.19 -14.48
CA PHE A 119 -20.58 3.95 -13.73
C PHE A 119 -19.15 3.70 -13.23
N ASN A 120 -19.01 2.86 -12.22
CA ASN A 120 -17.71 2.34 -11.75
C ASN A 120 -17.64 0.82 -11.93
N VAL A 121 -16.42 0.27 -11.96
CA VAL A 121 -16.16 -1.17 -12.03
C VAL A 121 -15.15 -1.54 -10.95
N ASP A 122 -15.63 -2.19 -9.90
CA ASP A 122 -14.86 -2.45 -8.69
C ASP A 122 -15.10 -3.87 -8.15
N PRO A 123 -14.26 -4.37 -7.22
CA PRO A 123 -14.57 -5.61 -6.50
C PRO A 123 -15.93 -5.55 -5.79
N GLU A 124 -16.57 -6.71 -5.63
CA GLU A 124 -17.83 -6.81 -4.90
C GLU A 124 -17.69 -6.25 -3.47
N GLY A 125 -18.61 -5.35 -3.09
CA GLY A 125 -18.62 -4.72 -1.77
C GLY A 125 -17.62 -3.58 -1.57
N CYS A 126 -16.91 -3.14 -2.60
CA CYS A 126 -16.05 -1.95 -2.55
C CYS A 126 -16.84 -0.69 -2.15
N ARG A 127 -16.29 0.13 -1.25
CA ARG A 127 -16.93 1.38 -0.78
C ARG A 127 -16.05 2.62 -0.95
N ASP A 128 -14.76 2.44 -1.20
CA ASP A 128 -13.75 3.46 -1.49
C ASP A 128 -13.56 3.63 -3.00
N ILE A 129 -14.67 3.81 -3.73
CA ILE A 129 -14.68 4.01 -5.19
C ILE A 129 -13.89 5.27 -5.55
N ASP A 130 -12.67 5.08 -6.07
CA ASP A 130 -11.76 6.16 -6.50
C ASP A 130 -12.09 6.62 -7.93
N ASP A 131 -12.58 5.74 -8.80
CA ASP A 131 -12.73 6.00 -10.22
C ASP A 131 -14.12 5.67 -10.80
N CYS A 132 -14.50 6.38 -11.86
CA CYS A 132 -15.70 6.14 -12.67
C CYS A 132 -15.40 6.42 -14.14
N VAL A 133 -16.15 5.76 -15.01
CA VAL A 133 -16.27 6.14 -16.43
C VAL A 133 -17.59 6.87 -16.61
N LEU A 134 -17.55 8.04 -17.25
CA LEU A 134 -18.73 8.83 -17.59
C LEU A 134 -18.81 9.04 -19.10
N ILE A 135 -19.94 8.65 -19.69
CA ILE A 135 -20.29 8.89 -21.09
C ILE A 135 -21.17 10.14 -21.12
N GLY A 136 -20.58 11.28 -21.48
CA GLY A 136 -21.26 12.58 -21.47
C GLY A 136 -22.21 12.76 -22.64
N HIS A 137 -23.34 13.44 -22.40
CA HIS A 137 -24.26 13.86 -23.46
C HIS A 137 -23.62 14.87 -24.44
N ASP A 138 -22.50 15.48 -24.05
CA ASP A 138 -21.70 16.36 -24.90
C ASP A 138 -20.83 15.61 -25.92
N GLY A 139 -20.92 14.27 -25.97
CA GLY A 139 -20.21 13.42 -26.92
C GLY A 139 -18.79 13.07 -26.50
N TYR A 140 -18.43 13.30 -25.23
CA TYR A 140 -17.12 12.97 -24.69
C TYR A 140 -17.18 11.81 -23.69
N ILE A 141 -16.04 11.14 -23.54
CA ILE A 141 -15.81 10.16 -22.49
C ILE A 141 -14.92 10.78 -21.42
N TYR A 142 -15.20 10.45 -20.17
CA TYR A 142 -14.50 10.94 -19.01
C TYR A 142 -14.03 9.76 -18.16
N ILE A 143 -12.73 9.67 -17.90
CA ILE A 143 -12.21 8.89 -16.78
C ILE A 143 -12.17 9.82 -15.58
N VAL A 144 -13.02 9.59 -14.59
CA VAL A 144 -13.25 10.50 -13.47
C VAL A 144 -12.63 9.91 -12.22
N ILE A 145 -11.70 10.64 -11.60
CA ILE A 145 -11.10 10.25 -10.32
C ILE A 145 -11.65 11.14 -9.20
N ALA A 146 -12.01 10.54 -8.06
CA ALA A 146 -12.50 11.21 -6.86
C ALA A 146 -11.64 12.43 -6.50
N ASP A 147 -12.24 13.61 -6.40
CA ASP A 147 -11.50 14.85 -6.14
C ASP A 147 -11.24 15.02 -4.63
N VAL A 148 -10.28 14.27 -4.11
CA VAL A 148 -9.91 14.28 -2.69
C VAL A 148 -9.14 15.54 -2.34
N ALA A 149 -8.32 16.06 -3.25
CA ALA A 149 -7.61 17.32 -3.05
C ALA A 149 -8.57 18.48 -2.73
N TYR A 150 -9.79 18.49 -3.29
CA TYR A 150 -10.86 19.42 -2.92
C TYR A 150 -11.11 19.50 -1.40
N TRP A 151 -11.07 18.36 -0.71
CA TRP A 151 -11.34 18.27 0.74
C TRP A 151 -10.13 18.64 1.59
N VAL A 152 -8.92 18.54 1.02
CA VAL A 152 -7.67 18.66 1.76
C VAL A 152 -7.01 20.03 1.57
N HIS A 153 -7.20 20.70 0.43
CA HIS A 153 -6.43 21.92 0.08
C HIS A 153 -6.57 23.06 1.09
N ASP A 154 -7.78 23.30 1.61
CA ASP A 154 -8.04 24.36 2.60
C ASP A 154 -7.88 23.87 4.05
N ASN A 155 -7.55 22.59 4.25
CA ASN A 155 -7.34 21.98 5.55
C ASN A 155 -5.88 21.51 5.71
N LEU A 156 -4.99 22.45 6.02
CA LEU A 156 -3.56 22.18 6.20
C LEU A 156 -3.27 21.14 7.30
N GLU A 157 -4.14 21.01 8.31
CA GLU A 157 -3.98 19.99 9.34
C GLU A 157 -4.24 18.59 8.77
N LEU A 158 -5.32 18.43 8.01
CA LEU A 158 -5.63 17.19 7.31
C LEU A 158 -4.52 16.82 6.32
N PHE A 159 -4.00 17.78 5.55
CA PHE A 159 -2.87 17.54 4.64
C PHE A 159 -1.63 17.05 5.40
N LYS A 160 -1.28 17.72 6.51
CA LYS A 160 -0.14 17.31 7.37
C LYS A 160 -0.33 15.91 7.93
N ILE A 161 -1.55 15.51 8.27
CA ILE A 161 -1.80 14.16 8.77
C ILE A 161 -1.69 13.14 7.63
N ALA A 162 -2.32 13.42 6.49
CA ALA A 162 -2.25 12.56 5.31
C ALA A 162 -0.80 12.37 4.82
N SER A 163 0.04 13.40 4.89
CA SER A 163 1.46 13.32 4.51
C SER A 163 2.28 12.43 5.45
N VAL A 164 1.90 12.37 6.73
CA VAL A 164 2.53 11.50 7.72
C VAL A 164 2.05 10.04 7.59
N VAL A 165 0.75 9.82 7.33
CA VAL A 165 0.15 8.49 7.13
C VAL A 165 0.62 7.86 5.82
N GLY A 166 0.56 8.62 4.72
CA GLY A 166 1.06 8.25 3.41
C GLY A 166 0.13 7.36 2.59
N GLN A 167 -0.36 6.25 3.16
CA GLN A 167 -1.25 5.30 2.48
C GLN A 167 -2.23 4.60 3.44
N THR A 168 -3.39 4.21 2.91
CA THR A 168 -4.31 3.29 3.59
C THR A 168 -3.70 1.90 3.70
N LEU A 169 -3.84 1.26 4.86
CA LEU A 169 -3.50 -0.16 5.05
C LEU A 169 -4.74 -1.02 4.98
N TYR A 170 -4.64 -2.13 4.24
CA TYR A 170 -5.70 -3.11 4.07
C TYR A 170 -5.33 -4.45 4.71
N ASN A 171 -6.34 -5.19 5.18
CA ASN A 171 -6.22 -6.57 5.58
C ASN A 171 -7.38 -7.36 4.95
N ASP A 172 -7.07 -8.30 4.06
CA ASP A 172 -8.07 -9.11 3.35
C ASP A 172 -9.14 -8.25 2.66
N GLY A 173 -8.69 -7.26 1.88
CA GLY A 173 -9.55 -6.29 1.19
C GLY A 173 -10.21 -5.24 2.08
N LYS A 174 -10.12 -5.33 3.42
CA LYS A 174 -10.75 -4.39 4.34
C LYS A 174 -9.79 -3.32 4.83
N VAL A 175 -10.23 -2.08 4.87
CA VAL A 175 -9.51 -0.95 5.45
C VAL A 175 -9.29 -1.17 6.95
N VAL A 176 -8.03 -1.13 7.41
CA VAL A 176 -7.66 -1.24 8.83
C VAL A 176 -6.95 -0.01 9.39
N ALA A 177 -6.37 0.82 8.53
CA ALA A 177 -5.87 2.14 8.86
C ALA A 177 -6.01 3.05 7.64
N PRO A 178 -7.08 3.88 7.56
CA PRO A 178 -7.34 4.71 6.40
C PRO A 178 -6.37 5.90 6.31
N LEU A 179 -6.11 6.37 5.08
CA LEU A 179 -5.33 7.58 4.83
C LEU A 179 -6.03 8.84 5.35
N LEU A 180 -7.36 8.88 5.23
CA LEU A 180 -8.21 9.99 5.61
C LEU A 180 -9.26 9.54 6.64
N PRO A 181 -9.81 10.45 7.44
CA PRO A 181 -10.85 10.12 8.42
C PRO A 181 -12.24 9.95 7.78
N PHE A 182 -12.38 10.20 6.48
CA PHE A 182 -13.62 10.13 5.72
C PHE A 182 -13.32 9.53 4.34
N GLU A 183 -14.00 8.43 4.00
CA GLU A 183 -13.84 7.74 2.71
C GLU A 183 -15.14 7.84 1.89
N GLU A 184 -16.30 7.73 2.53
CA GLU A 184 -17.61 7.71 1.87
C GLU A 184 -17.97 9.05 1.20
N GLU A 185 -17.50 10.17 1.78
CA GLU A 185 -17.69 11.52 1.28
C GLU A 185 -16.87 11.80 0.02
N CYS A 186 -15.67 11.21 -0.05
CA CYS A 186 -14.79 11.29 -1.21
C CYS A 186 -15.17 10.28 -2.30
N SER A 187 -15.66 9.11 -1.90
CA SER A 187 -15.97 8.03 -2.82
C SER A 187 -17.02 8.41 -3.86
N LEU A 188 -16.88 7.88 -5.07
CA LEU A 188 -17.79 8.08 -6.19
C LEU A 188 -19.02 7.16 -6.16
N LEU A 189 -19.49 6.75 -4.97
CA LEU A 189 -20.69 5.90 -4.82
C LEU A 189 -21.93 6.46 -5.54
N PRO A 190 -22.80 5.59 -6.10
CA PRO A 190 -23.94 5.98 -6.92
C PRO A 190 -25.03 6.76 -6.17
N GLY A 191 -25.87 7.45 -6.95
CA GLY A 191 -27.12 8.07 -6.49
C GLY A 191 -27.00 9.47 -5.85
N LYS A 192 -25.80 10.04 -5.76
CA LYS A 192 -25.56 11.39 -5.23
C LYS A 192 -24.64 12.19 -6.15
N LEU A 193 -24.68 13.52 -6.01
CA LEU A 193 -23.74 14.40 -6.68
C LEU A 193 -22.32 14.14 -6.15
N ARG A 194 -21.42 13.77 -7.05
CA ARG A 194 -19.99 13.52 -6.78
C ARG A 194 -19.13 14.55 -7.51
N ARG A 195 -17.89 14.69 -7.05
CA ARG A 195 -16.88 15.59 -7.62
C ARG A 195 -15.67 14.79 -8.02
N GLY A 196 -15.15 15.06 -9.21
CA GLY A 196 -13.98 14.38 -9.71
C GLY A 196 -13.08 15.29 -10.54
N LEU A 197 -11.81 14.91 -10.56
CA LEU A 197 -10.87 15.38 -11.56
C LEU A 197 -10.91 14.37 -12.71
N ALA A 198 -11.43 14.81 -13.86
CA ALA A 198 -11.68 13.96 -15.00
C ALA A 198 -10.69 14.19 -16.12
N LEU A 199 -10.23 13.10 -16.74
CA LEU A 199 -9.60 13.11 -18.05
C LEU A 199 -10.70 13.00 -19.11
N LYS A 200 -10.98 14.11 -19.79
CA LYS A 200 -11.94 14.24 -20.88
C LYS A 200 -11.27 13.92 -22.20
N PHE A 201 -11.89 13.10 -23.04
CA PHE A 201 -11.41 12.80 -24.40
C PHE A 201 -12.56 12.40 -25.34
N LYS A 202 -12.35 12.51 -26.65
CA LYS A 202 -13.23 11.97 -27.69
C LYS A 202 -12.82 10.55 -28.06
N TRP A 203 -13.82 9.75 -28.42
CA TRP A 203 -13.65 8.39 -28.88
C TRP A 203 -14.50 8.12 -30.14
N ASP A 204 -13.83 7.93 -31.26
CA ASP A 204 -14.41 7.57 -32.57
C ASP A 204 -13.72 6.34 -33.19
N GLY A 205 -13.12 5.51 -32.32
CA GLY A 205 -12.17 4.45 -32.69
C GLY A 205 -10.71 4.87 -32.49
N LYS A 206 -10.45 6.16 -32.26
CA LYS A 206 -9.18 6.69 -31.76
C LYS A 206 -9.44 7.69 -30.63
N ILE A 207 -8.44 7.88 -29.77
CA ILE A 207 -8.49 8.90 -28.73
C ILE A 207 -8.01 10.24 -29.30
N SER A 208 -8.80 11.29 -29.06
CA SER A 208 -8.44 12.67 -29.42
C SER A 208 -9.02 13.69 -28.43
N ASP A 209 -8.62 14.96 -28.54
CA ASP A 209 -9.13 16.08 -27.71
C ASP A 209 -9.05 15.81 -26.19
N VAL A 210 -7.84 15.43 -25.75
CA VAL A 210 -7.56 15.01 -24.38
C VAL A 210 -7.31 16.23 -23.49
N SER A 211 -8.03 16.37 -22.38
CA SER A 211 -7.78 17.43 -21.39
C SER A 211 -8.31 17.09 -19.99
N PHE A 212 -7.70 17.67 -18.95
CA PHE A 212 -8.19 17.55 -17.58
C PHE A 212 -9.28 18.59 -17.27
N LYS A 213 -10.34 18.17 -16.57
CA LYS A 213 -11.45 19.02 -16.12
C LYS A 213 -11.87 18.68 -14.70
N LYS A 214 -12.20 19.71 -13.91
CA LYS A 214 -12.90 19.55 -12.62
C LYS A 214 -14.39 19.45 -12.93
N ILE A 215 -15.00 18.31 -12.64
CA ILE A 215 -16.41 18.06 -12.94
C ILE A 215 -17.21 17.61 -11.73
N SER A 216 -18.51 17.85 -11.78
CA SER A 216 -19.47 17.20 -10.90
C SER A 216 -20.45 16.39 -11.74
N PHE A 217 -20.91 15.26 -11.21
CA PHE A 217 -21.75 14.30 -11.92
C PHE A 217 -22.50 13.43 -10.92
N ILE A 218 -23.45 12.63 -11.39
CA ILE A 218 -24.11 11.60 -10.58
C ILE A 218 -23.64 10.25 -11.12
N ASN A 219 -22.96 9.46 -10.28
CA ASN A 219 -22.71 8.07 -10.62
C ASN A 219 -24.04 7.30 -10.59
N VAL A 220 -24.36 6.60 -11.67
CA VAL A 220 -25.66 5.95 -11.88
C VAL A 220 -25.62 4.52 -11.35
N GLU A 221 -24.54 3.79 -11.61
CA GLU A 221 -24.48 2.35 -11.40
C GLU A 221 -23.08 1.89 -10.99
N SER A 222 -23.01 0.78 -10.24
CA SER A 222 -21.76 0.12 -9.90
C SER A 222 -21.78 -1.30 -10.46
N PHE A 223 -20.76 -1.65 -11.23
CA PHE A 223 -20.54 -3.01 -11.71
C PHE A 223 -19.41 -3.68 -10.93
N THR A 224 -19.49 -5.00 -10.81
CA THR A 224 -18.31 -5.83 -10.57
C THR A 224 -17.60 -6.18 -11.88
N TYR A 225 -16.35 -6.61 -11.78
CA TYR A 225 -15.57 -7.16 -12.90
C TYR A 225 -16.29 -8.29 -13.66
N ASP A 226 -17.19 -9.04 -12.99
CA ASP A 226 -17.98 -10.09 -13.64
C ASP A 226 -19.28 -9.54 -14.28
N THR A 227 -19.93 -8.58 -13.63
CA THR A 227 -21.23 -8.07 -14.12
C THR A 227 -21.10 -7.11 -15.29
N ILE A 228 -19.96 -6.42 -15.42
CA ILE A 228 -19.75 -5.42 -16.48
C ILE A 228 -19.88 -6.02 -17.88
N TYR A 229 -19.55 -7.31 -18.06
CA TYR A 229 -19.71 -8.04 -19.32
C TYR A 229 -21.16 -8.07 -19.83
N LYS A 230 -22.14 -7.95 -18.94
CA LYS A 230 -23.58 -7.96 -19.29
C LYS A 230 -24.10 -6.56 -19.62
N SER A 231 -23.31 -5.52 -19.40
CA SER A 231 -23.67 -4.14 -19.70
C SER A 231 -23.42 -3.80 -21.17
N ASP A 232 -24.12 -2.77 -21.64
CA ASP A 232 -23.91 -2.16 -22.96
C ASP A 232 -22.54 -1.44 -23.07
N HIS A 233 -21.82 -1.28 -21.96
CA HIS A 233 -20.54 -0.56 -21.90
C HIS A 233 -19.33 -1.49 -22.02
N SER A 234 -19.50 -2.81 -21.93
CA SER A 234 -18.42 -3.80 -22.07
C SER A 234 -17.65 -3.63 -23.38
N VAL A 235 -18.36 -3.49 -24.50
CA VAL A 235 -17.76 -3.30 -25.83
C VAL A 235 -16.97 -1.99 -25.90
N LEU A 236 -17.48 -0.92 -25.28
CA LEU A 236 -16.80 0.37 -25.26
C LEU A 236 -15.47 0.28 -24.49
N LEU A 237 -15.52 -0.26 -23.26
CA LEU A 237 -14.33 -0.43 -22.42
C LEU A 237 -13.29 -1.30 -23.12
N ARG A 238 -13.72 -2.46 -23.65
CA ARG A 238 -12.87 -3.39 -24.40
C ARG A 238 -12.17 -2.71 -25.57
N ASN A 239 -12.89 -1.90 -26.34
CA ASN A 239 -12.32 -1.26 -27.53
C ASN A 239 -11.32 -0.15 -27.15
N ILE A 240 -11.62 0.64 -26.12
CA ILE A 240 -10.70 1.69 -25.64
C ILE A 240 -9.45 1.07 -25.03
N SER A 241 -9.60 0.08 -24.15
CA SER A 241 -8.46 -0.59 -23.52
C SER A 241 -7.60 -1.31 -24.55
N SER A 242 -8.21 -1.98 -25.54
CA SER A 242 -7.45 -2.64 -26.61
C SER A 242 -6.69 -1.64 -27.49
N TYR A 243 -7.28 -0.46 -27.72
CA TYR A 243 -6.59 0.63 -28.42
C TYR A 243 -5.40 1.16 -27.62
N LEU A 244 -5.55 1.34 -26.31
CA LEU A 244 -4.50 1.81 -25.41
C LEU A 244 -3.35 0.80 -25.25
N ALA A 245 -3.68 -0.48 -25.15
CA ALA A 245 -2.73 -1.59 -25.00
C ALA A 245 -2.06 -2.00 -26.32
N GLU A 246 -2.55 -1.51 -27.47
CA GLU A 246 -2.14 -1.94 -28.81
C GLU A 246 -2.28 -3.45 -29.06
N THR A 247 -3.16 -4.12 -28.30
CA THR A 247 -3.50 -5.54 -28.41
C THR A 247 -4.95 -5.76 -27.98
N LEU A 248 -5.55 -6.90 -28.35
CA LEU A 248 -6.87 -7.26 -27.84
C LEU A 248 -6.80 -7.53 -26.33
N VAL A 249 -7.65 -6.83 -25.56
CA VAL A 249 -7.79 -7.00 -24.10
C VAL A 249 -9.20 -7.54 -23.82
N GLU A 250 -9.32 -8.73 -23.24
CA GLU A 250 -10.64 -9.37 -22.97
C GLU A 250 -11.03 -9.38 -21.50
N ASP A 251 -10.06 -9.24 -20.58
CA ASP A 251 -10.29 -9.24 -19.14
C ASP A 251 -10.73 -7.85 -18.64
N SER A 252 -11.79 -7.80 -17.85
CA SER A 252 -12.35 -6.55 -17.35
C SER A 252 -11.49 -5.86 -16.30
N HIS A 253 -10.60 -6.57 -15.59
CA HIS A 253 -9.59 -5.94 -14.74
C HIS A 253 -8.57 -5.20 -15.61
N GLU A 254 -8.13 -5.84 -16.70
CA GLU A 254 -7.21 -5.22 -17.65
C GLU A 254 -7.84 -4.00 -18.36
N TRP A 255 -9.16 -4.02 -18.62
CA TRP A 255 -9.85 -2.84 -19.15
C TRP A 255 -9.69 -1.61 -18.25
N ILE A 256 -9.93 -1.78 -16.95
CA ILE A 256 -9.80 -0.70 -15.98
C ILE A 256 -8.32 -0.34 -15.78
N GLU A 257 -7.42 -1.32 -15.74
CA GLU A 257 -5.97 -1.09 -15.65
C GLU A 257 -5.47 -0.18 -16.77
N GLU A 258 -5.83 -0.46 -18.02
CA GLU A 258 -5.44 0.36 -19.18
C GLU A 258 -5.96 1.79 -19.11
N LEU A 259 -7.22 1.98 -18.69
CA LEU A 259 -7.79 3.32 -18.48
C LEU A 259 -7.04 4.09 -17.38
N MET A 260 -6.69 3.42 -16.27
CA MET A 260 -5.93 4.03 -15.18
C MET A 260 -4.48 4.34 -15.59
N LEU A 261 -3.85 3.46 -16.38
CA LEU A 261 -2.52 3.69 -16.94
C LEU A 261 -2.54 4.90 -17.88
N PHE A 262 -3.55 5.00 -18.75
CA PHE A 262 -3.74 6.16 -19.62
C PHE A 262 -3.91 7.45 -18.81
N TYR A 263 -4.80 7.46 -17.82
CA TYR A 263 -4.99 8.62 -16.93
C TYR A 263 -3.69 9.03 -16.24
N ASN A 264 -2.96 8.07 -15.67
CA ASN A 264 -1.69 8.32 -14.98
C ASN A 264 -0.60 8.86 -15.91
N CYS A 265 -0.53 8.40 -17.16
CA CYS A 265 0.42 8.90 -18.15
C CYS A 265 0.07 10.33 -18.59
N GLU A 266 -1.20 10.62 -18.90
CA GLU A 266 -1.63 11.98 -19.25
C GLU A 266 -1.44 12.96 -18.09
N ALA A 267 -1.73 12.52 -16.86
CA ALA A 267 -1.44 13.29 -15.66
C ALA A 267 0.05 13.60 -15.56
N ALA A 268 0.92 12.60 -15.74
CA ALA A 268 2.37 12.76 -15.66
C ALA A 268 2.90 13.80 -16.66
N LYS A 269 2.38 13.84 -17.90
CA LYS A 269 2.73 14.87 -18.89
C LYS A 269 2.43 16.28 -18.35
N VAL A 270 1.22 16.50 -17.84
CA VAL A 270 0.82 17.80 -17.28
C VAL A 270 1.67 18.19 -16.07
N LEU A 271 2.04 17.23 -15.21
CA LEU A 271 2.89 17.47 -14.04
C LEU A 271 4.31 17.90 -14.44
N VAL A 272 4.87 17.29 -15.49
CA VAL A 272 6.18 17.66 -16.06
C VAL A 272 6.13 19.03 -16.71
N GLU A 273 5.14 19.29 -17.56
CA GLU A 273 4.95 20.59 -18.22
C GLU A 273 4.84 21.74 -17.22
N ARG A 274 4.16 21.51 -16.10
CA ARG A 274 4.00 22.50 -15.02
C ARG A 274 5.17 22.54 -14.05
N ASN A 275 6.08 21.57 -14.11
CA ASN A 275 7.15 21.35 -13.13
C ASN A 275 6.62 21.31 -11.68
N ARG A 276 5.47 20.65 -11.48
CA ARG A 276 4.79 20.51 -10.17
C ARG A 276 4.29 19.09 -9.95
N GLY A 277 4.22 18.66 -8.69
CA GLY A 277 3.78 17.33 -8.30
C GLY A 277 4.88 16.26 -8.36
N LEU A 278 4.46 15.01 -8.47
CA LEU A 278 5.29 13.82 -8.29
C LEU A 278 5.19 12.87 -9.49
N LEU A 279 6.34 12.34 -9.90
CA LEU A 279 6.44 11.20 -10.79
C LEU A 279 6.74 9.94 -9.99
N ARG A 280 6.43 8.80 -10.60
CA ARG A 280 6.78 7.46 -10.11
C ARG A 280 7.87 6.91 -11.03
N SER A 281 9.07 6.82 -10.49
CA SER A 281 10.27 6.39 -11.22
C SER A 281 10.70 4.99 -10.79
N GLN A 282 11.17 4.19 -11.74
CA GLN A 282 11.75 2.87 -11.49
C GLN A 282 13.03 2.74 -12.31
N ALA A 283 14.15 2.69 -11.60
CA ALA A 283 15.46 2.46 -12.19
C ALA A 283 15.57 1.06 -12.82
N GLU A 284 16.53 0.92 -13.72
CA GLU A 284 16.91 -0.35 -14.35
C GLU A 284 17.19 -1.45 -13.31
N PRO A 285 16.94 -2.73 -13.68
CA PRO A 285 17.19 -3.88 -12.83
C PRO A 285 18.66 -3.98 -12.44
N ASP A 286 18.90 -4.71 -11.36
CA ASP A 286 20.23 -5.13 -10.94
C ASP A 286 20.81 -6.09 -12.00
N ILE A 287 21.75 -5.59 -12.82
CA ILE A 287 22.30 -6.30 -13.98
C ILE A 287 22.95 -7.63 -13.56
N GLU A 288 23.69 -7.64 -12.45
CA GLU A 288 24.34 -8.85 -11.95
C GLU A 288 23.31 -9.93 -11.59
N LYS A 289 22.24 -9.55 -10.87
CA LYS A 289 21.14 -10.48 -10.56
C LYS A 289 20.38 -10.92 -11.80
N LEU A 290 20.15 -10.00 -12.74
CA LEU A 290 19.43 -10.30 -13.96
C LEU A 290 20.16 -11.38 -14.77
N GLU A 291 21.48 -11.24 -14.96
CA GLU A 291 22.29 -12.25 -15.64
C GLU A 291 22.33 -13.57 -14.86
N GLN A 292 22.45 -13.53 -13.53
CA GLN A 292 22.35 -14.73 -12.70
C GLN A 292 21.01 -15.46 -12.90
N TYR A 293 19.89 -14.73 -12.95
CA TYR A 293 18.55 -15.29 -13.10
C TYR A 293 18.24 -15.76 -14.52
N LYS A 294 18.82 -15.16 -15.56
CA LYS A 294 18.71 -15.64 -16.95
C LYS A 294 19.24 -17.06 -17.11
N VAL A 295 20.35 -17.37 -16.46
CA VAL A 295 21.01 -18.69 -16.57
C VAL A 295 20.23 -19.80 -15.85
N LEU A 296 19.28 -19.47 -14.97
CA LEU A 296 18.51 -20.47 -14.22
C LEU A 296 17.46 -21.22 -15.05
N GLY A 297 17.12 -20.71 -16.25
CA GLY A 297 16.12 -21.35 -17.12
C GLY A 297 14.68 -21.32 -16.57
N VAL A 298 14.40 -20.44 -15.61
CA VAL A 298 13.09 -20.25 -14.97
C VAL A 298 12.70 -18.77 -15.02
N ASP A 299 11.39 -18.48 -15.04
CA ASP A 299 10.87 -17.12 -15.07
C ASP A 299 10.98 -16.46 -13.68
N VAL A 300 12.14 -15.89 -13.40
CA VAL A 300 12.46 -15.19 -12.15
C VAL A 300 13.25 -13.89 -12.37
N GLN A 301 13.45 -13.49 -13.63
CA GLN A 301 14.24 -12.30 -14.00
C GLN A 301 13.65 -11.01 -13.42
N PHE A 302 12.32 -10.96 -13.27
CA PHE A 302 11.62 -9.83 -12.66
C PHE A 302 12.04 -9.57 -11.20
N LEU A 303 12.64 -10.55 -10.50
CA LEU A 303 13.18 -10.37 -9.15
C LEU A 303 14.42 -9.47 -9.12
N ALA A 304 15.05 -9.23 -10.27
CA ALA A 304 16.16 -8.27 -10.39
C ALA A 304 15.66 -6.80 -10.44
N ASN A 305 14.36 -6.57 -10.65
CA ASN A 305 13.80 -5.22 -10.75
C ASN A 305 13.97 -4.45 -9.44
N LYS A 306 14.38 -3.18 -9.56
CA LYS A 306 14.43 -2.26 -8.42
C LYS A 306 13.02 -1.81 -8.02
N SER A 307 12.85 -1.45 -6.76
CA SER A 307 11.60 -0.87 -6.28
C SER A 307 11.40 0.52 -6.87
N ALA A 308 10.21 0.78 -7.42
CA ALA A 308 9.83 2.12 -7.84
C ALA A 308 9.72 3.07 -6.63
N ILE A 309 10.04 4.35 -6.85
CA ILE A 309 10.00 5.43 -5.86
C ILE A 309 9.31 6.67 -6.45
N TYR A 310 8.82 7.54 -5.58
CA TYR A 310 8.36 8.88 -5.97
C TYR A 310 9.53 9.85 -6.05
N VAL A 311 9.49 10.72 -7.06
CA VAL A 311 10.44 11.82 -7.29
C VAL A 311 9.67 13.08 -7.72
N HIS A 312 10.26 14.26 -7.57
CA HIS A 312 9.67 15.49 -8.09
C HIS A 312 9.54 15.44 -9.62
N SER A 313 8.51 16.06 -10.19
CA SER A 313 8.27 16.06 -11.64
C SER A 313 9.36 16.73 -12.48
N GLY A 314 10.13 17.66 -11.91
CA GLY A 314 11.32 18.23 -12.56
C GLY A 314 12.56 17.32 -12.59
N SER A 315 12.49 16.13 -11.97
CA SER A 315 13.58 15.17 -11.97
C SER A 315 13.60 14.36 -13.27
N LYS A 316 14.78 13.92 -13.71
CA LYS A 316 14.86 12.86 -14.72
C LYS A 316 14.23 11.59 -14.14
N ALA A 317 13.11 11.18 -14.72
CA ALA A 317 12.38 9.99 -14.31
C ALA A 317 12.14 9.12 -15.54
N ASN A 318 12.23 7.81 -15.35
CA ASN A 318 11.81 6.79 -16.30
C ASN A 318 11.23 5.63 -15.48
N HIS A 319 10.29 4.88 -16.06
CA HIS A 319 9.71 3.73 -15.39
C HIS A 319 10.05 2.44 -16.14
N TRP A 320 11.15 1.78 -15.76
CA TRP A 320 11.65 0.59 -16.45
C TRP A 320 10.60 -0.51 -16.62
N GLY A 321 9.89 -0.88 -15.56
CA GLY A 321 8.91 -1.97 -15.63
C GLY A 321 7.67 -1.68 -16.48
N LEU A 322 7.39 -0.41 -16.78
CA LEU A 322 6.24 0.00 -17.61
C LEU A 322 6.68 0.48 -19.00
N GLN A 323 7.99 0.62 -19.24
CA GLN A 323 8.54 1.18 -20.47
C GLN A 323 7.93 2.56 -20.83
N LYS A 324 7.68 3.39 -19.80
CA LYS A 324 7.17 4.76 -19.97
C LYS A 324 8.23 5.78 -19.57
N GLU A 325 8.34 6.85 -20.36
CA GLU A 325 9.19 7.99 -20.03
C GLU A 325 8.66 8.71 -18.78
N TYR A 326 7.39 9.12 -18.78
CA TYR A 326 6.73 9.74 -17.63
C TYR A 326 5.56 8.90 -17.14
N TYR A 327 5.56 8.60 -15.84
CA TYR A 327 4.46 7.92 -15.15
C TYR A 327 4.29 8.53 -13.76
N CYS A 328 3.04 8.59 -13.29
CA CYS A 328 2.72 9.05 -11.94
C CYS A 328 1.62 8.18 -11.34
N HIS A 329 1.29 8.39 -10.07
CA HIS A 329 0.06 7.86 -9.49
C HIS A 329 -0.91 9.02 -9.25
N ALA A 330 -2.12 8.92 -9.79
CA ALA A 330 -3.15 9.95 -9.71
C ALA A 330 -4.58 9.38 -9.74
N THR A 331 -4.73 8.06 -9.66
CA THR A 331 -6.00 7.33 -9.83
C THR A 331 -6.58 6.74 -8.55
N SER A 332 -5.94 6.94 -7.40
CA SER A 332 -6.41 6.41 -6.11
C SER A 332 -6.14 7.31 -4.91
N PRO A 333 -6.65 8.55 -4.94
CA PRO A 333 -6.40 9.56 -3.93
C PRO A 333 -7.08 9.31 -2.58
N ILE A 334 -8.10 8.44 -2.50
CA ILE A 334 -8.70 8.06 -1.21
C ILE A 334 -7.68 7.25 -0.38
N ARG A 335 -6.85 6.44 -1.05
CA ARG A 335 -5.90 5.51 -0.41
C ARG A 335 -4.42 5.88 -0.53
N ARG A 336 -4.04 6.85 -1.36
CA ARG A 336 -2.64 7.26 -1.56
C ARG A 336 -2.44 8.77 -1.50
N PHE A 337 -1.57 9.21 -0.59
CA PHE A 337 -1.22 10.63 -0.45
C PHE A 337 -0.52 11.21 -1.69
N ALA A 338 0.28 10.41 -2.40
CA ALA A 338 0.95 10.85 -3.62
C ALA A 338 -0.05 11.36 -4.68
N ASP A 339 -1.20 10.70 -4.78
CA ASP A 339 -2.26 11.02 -5.71
C ASP A 339 -2.94 12.33 -5.30
N ILE A 340 -3.11 12.61 -3.99
CA ILE A 340 -3.59 13.91 -3.49
C ILE A 340 -2.63 15.04 -3.90
N VAL A 341 -1.32 14.83 -3.76
CA VAL A 341 -0.30 15.81 -4.20
C VAL A 341 -0.40 16.08 -5.70
N ASN A 342 -0.55 15.02 -6.50
CA ASN A 342 -0.70 15.15 -7.94
C ASN A 342 -2.00 15.83 -8.33
N GLN A 343 -3.10 15.58 -7.62
CA GLN A 343 -4.35 16.30 -7.82
C GLN A 343 -4.22 17.80 -7.54
N LEU A 344 -3.54 18.20 -6.47
CA LEU A 344 -3.29 19.63 -6.19
C LEU A 344 -2.57 20.31 -7.38
N ALA A 345 -1.56 19.65 -7.94
CA ALA A 345 -0.81 20.15 -9.09
C ALA A 345 -1.67 20.21 -10.38
N LEU A 346 -2.48 19.17 -10.65
CA LEU A 346 -3.38 19.13 -11.81
C LEU A 346 -4.51 20.17 -11.71
N ARG A 347 -5.02 20.41 -10.50
CA ARG A 347 -6.03 21.43 -10.19
C ARG A 347 -5.48 22.86 -10.26
N GLY A 348 -4.15 23.02 -10.19
CA GLY A 348 -3.49 24.33 -10.14
C GLY A 348 -3.52 24.97 -8.75
N ASP A 349 -3.83 24.19 -7.71
CA ASP A 349 -3.90 24.67 -6.33
C ASP A 349 -2.52 25.03 -5.78
N LYS A 350 -2.47 25.65 -4.61
CA LYS A 350 -1.22 26.02 -3.94
C LYS A 350 -0.41 24.77 -3.56
N GLU A 351 0.90 24.82 -3.78
CA GLU A 351 1.80 23.75 -3.34
C GLU A 351 1.96 23.77 -1.82
N ILE A 352 1.87 22.60 -1.22
CA ILE A 352 2.05 22.42 0.22
C ILE A 352 3.27 21.54 0.41
N GLU A 353 4.19 21.96 1.28
CA GLU A 353 5.44 21.25 1.53
C GLU A 353 5.21 19.92 2.26
N PHE A 354 5.92 18.89 1.83
CA PHE A 354 5.97 17.57 2.46
C PHE A 354 7.30 16.88 2.15
N SER A 355 7.61 15.80 2.88
CA SER A 355 8.83 15.02 2.65
C SER A 355 8.58 13.86 1.68
N ILE A 356 9.22 13.88 0.51
CA ILE A 356 9.21 12.75 -0.44
C ILE A 356 9.89 11.52 0.16
N ASP A 357 10.95 11.69 0.94
CA ASP A 357 11.63 10.58 1.61
C ASP A 357 10.70 9.87 2.60
N LEU A 358 9.92 10.63 3.37
CA LEU A 358 8.90 10.06 4.24
C LEU A 358 7.82 9.34 3.43
N LEU A 359 7.35 9.90 2.32
CA LEU A 359 6.37 9.27 1.44
C LEU A 359 6.88 7.93 0.88
N ASN A 360 8.13 7.89 0.40
CA ASN A 360 8.77 6.68 -0.09
C ASN A 360 8.96 5.64 1.03
N TYR A 361 9.39 6.09 2.22
CA TYR A 361 9.47 5.24 3.40
C TYR A 361 8.10 4.64 3.76
N ARG A 362 7.03 5.43 3.77
CA ARG A 362 5.67 4.96 4.06
C ARG A 362 5.16 3.95 3.03
N SER A 363 5.42 4.19 1.75
CA SER A 363 5.10 3.23 0.69
C SER A 363 5.85 1.89 0.88
N SER A 364 7.12 1.93 1.30
CA SER A 364 7.87 0.72 1.65
C SER A 364 7.31 0.00 2.88
N MET A 365 6.90 0.75 3.90
CA MET A 365 6.33 0.20 5.12
C MET A 365 4.97 -0.46 4.88
N SER A 366 4.12 0.09 4.02
CA SER A 366 2.85 -0.54 3.61
C SER A 366 3.08 -1.93 2.99
N LYS A 367 4.01 -2.04 2.03
CA LYS A 367 4.38 -3.35 1.43
C LYS A 367 4.94 -4.35 2.44
N LYS A 368 5.71 -3.87 3.43
CA LYS A 368 6.22 -4.71 4.52
C LYS A 368 5.09 -5.19 5.43
N TYR A 369 4.11 -4.34 5.72
CA TYR A 369 2.90 -4.70 6.47
C TYR A 369 2.13 -5.82 5.78
N GLU A 370 1.81 -5.66 4.49
CA GLU A 370 1.10 -6.68 3.71
C GLU A 370 1.83 -8.03 3.71
N ARG A 371 3.15 -8.00 3.52
CA ARG A 371 3.98 -9.20 3.57
C ARG A 371 3.95 -9.86 4.95
N ASP A 372 4.08 -9.08 6.00
CA ASP A 372 4.14 -9.58 7.36
C ASP A 372 2.76 -10.12 7.81
N MET A 373 1.67 -9.47 7.40
CA MET A 373 0.31 -9.97 7.56
C MET A 373 0.06 -11.28 6.80
N PHE A 374 0.54 -11.36 5.56
CA PHE A 374 0.45 -12.59 4.76
C PHE A 374 1.05 -13.79 5.50
N PHE A 375 2.28 -13.66 6.03
CA PHE A 375 2.91 -14.75 6.76
C PHE A 375 2.28 -15.02 8.12
N LEU A 376 1.78 -13.99 8.82
CA LEU A 376 1.00 -14.20 10.04
C LEU A 376 -0.24 -15.07 9.77
N THR A 377 -0.95 -14.81 8.66
CA THR A 377 -2.09 -15.65 8.24
C THR A 377 -1.64 -17.07 7.88
N LYS A 378 -0.48 -17.24 7.22
CA LYS A 378 0.09 -18.59 6.94
C LYS A 378 0.40 -19.41 8.19
N VAL A 379 0.68 -18.78 9.34
CA VAL A 379 0.84 -19.52 10.61
C VAL A 379 -0.44 -20.25 11.02
N MET A 380 -1.61 -19.74 10.63
CA MET A 380 -2.90 -20.34 10.94
C MET A 380 -3.34 -21.42 9.95
N GLU A 381 -2.65 -21.57 8.82
CA GLU A 381 -2.99 -22.55 7.79
C GLU A 381 -2.47 -23.95 8.09
N ASN A 382 -3.27 -24.96 7.73
CA ASN A 382 -2.88 -26.36 7.86
C ASN A 382 -1.93 -26.80 6.74
N THR A 383 -1.98 -26.16 5.58
CA THR A 383 -1.18 -26.53 4.40
C THR A 383 0.25 -26.02 4.55
N ARG A 384 1.18 -26.93 4.80
CA ARG A 384 2.59 -26.63 5.12
C ARG A 384 3.58 -26.89 4.00
N THR A 385 3.08 -27.16 2.80
CA THR A 385 3.91 -27.46 1.62
C THR A 385 3.46 -26.59 0.46
N VAL A 386 4.42 -25.99 -0.25
CA VAL A 386 4.20 -25.19 -1.45
C VAL A 386 5.37 -25.39 -2.41
N GLN A 387 5.15 -25.28 -3.71
CA GLN A 387 6.25 -25.32 -4.67
C GLN A 387 7.11 -24.06 -4.60
N GLY A 388 8.42 -24.24 -4.71
CA GLY A 388 9.38 -23.16 -4.79
C GLY A 388 10.49 -23.44 -5.79
N ILE A 389 11.23 -22.38 -6.10
CA ILE A 389 12.36 -22.38 -7.03
C ILE A 389 13.58 -21.91 -6.25
N ALA A 390 14.58 -22.76 -6.10
CA ALA A 390 15.83 -22.39 -5.44
C ALA A 390 16.58 -21.36 -6.27
N LEU A 391 16.87 -20.18 -5.70
CA LEU A 391 17.64 -19.14 -6.39
C LEU A 391 19.12 -19.18 -5.99
N ASN A 392 19.39 -19.53 -4.72
CA ASN A 392 20.70 -19.80 -4.18
C ASN A 392 20.57 -20.61 -2.89
N ASP A 393 21.69 -20.84 -2.20
CA ASP A 393 21.80 -21.61 -0.96
C ASP A 393 20.98 -21.06 0.23
N HIS A 394 20.45 -19.84 0.14
CA HIS A 394 19.65 -19.20 1.19
C HIS A 394 18.32 -18.61 0.73
N ARG A 395 18.02 -18.61 -0.57
CA ARG A 395 16.85 -17.93 -1.17
C ARG A 395 16.05 -18.87 -2.05
N VAL A 396 14.75 -18.87 -1.81
CA VAL A 396 13.77 -19.61 -2.62
C VAL A 396 12.65 -18.67 -3.02
N TRP A 397 12.32 -18.65 -4.31
CA TRP A 397 11.14 -17.98 -4.83
C TRP A 397 9.94 -18.91 -4.70
N VAL A 398 8.82 -18.42 -4.18
CA VAL A 398 7.58 -19.20 -4.05
C VAL A 398 6.52 -18.58 -4.97
N PRO A 399 6.33 -19.12 -6.20
CA PRO A 399 5.43 -18.53 -7.20
C PRO A 399 4.00 -18.35 -6.70
N ALA A 400 3.45 -19.37 -6.05
CA ALA A 400 2.07 -19.35 -5.52
C ALA A 400 1.84 -18.23 -4.49
N TRP A 401 2.90 -17.79 -3.80
CA TRP A 401 2.82 -16.70 -2.83
C TRP A 401 3.23 -15.35 -3.44
N LYS A 402 3.85 -15.36 -4.63
CA LYS A 402 4.55 -14.22 -5.21
C LYS A 402 5.53 -13.58 -4.19
N ARG A 403 6.27 -14.42 -3.45
CA ARG A 403 7.20 -13.97 -2.40
C ARG A 403 8.52 -14.72 -2.43
N LEU A 404 9.58 -13.99 -2.09
CA LEU A 404 10.91 -14.54 -1.82
C LEU A 404 11.02 -14.86 -0.32
N ILE A 405 11.51 -16.06 0.01
CA ILE A 405 11.75 -16.48 1.39
C ILE A 405 13.22 -16.72 1.68
N THR A 406 13.59 -16.64 2.96
CA THR A 406 14.90 -17.12 3.43
C THR A 406 14.76 -18.58 3.80
N CYS A 407 15.44 -19.46 3.08
CA CYS A 407 15.42 -20.89 3.33
C CYS A 407 16.79 -21.46 2.97
N LYS A 408 17.53 -21.92 3.98
CA LYS A 408 18.80 -22.60 3.75
C LYS A 408 18.53 -23.91 3.00
N ASN A 409 19.20 -24.11 1.89
CA ASN A 409 19.03 -25.28 1.04
C ASN A 409 20.34 -25.61 0.30
N THR A 410 20.47 -26.85 -0.15
CA THR A 410 21.64 -27.35 -0.89
C THR A 410 21.31 -27.68 -2.35
N ALA A 411 20.11 -27.30 -2.80
CA ALA A 411 19.66 -27.57 -4.16
C ALA A 411 20.44 -26.70 -5.14
N LYS A 412 20.55 -27.16 -6.39
CA LYS A 412 21.14 -26.36 -7.45
C LYS A 412 20.22 -25.15 -7.70
N ALA A 413 20.81 -23.98 -7.95
CA ALA A 413 20.03 -22.82 -8.36
C ALA A 413 19.25 -23.14 -9.66
N GLY A 414 17.98 -22.77 -9.70
CA GLY A 414 17.02 -23.14 -10.74
C GLY A 414 16.21 -24.40 -10.44
N SER A 415 16.60 -25.22 -9.45
CA SER A 415 15.83 -26.41 -9.07
C SER A 415 14.43 -26.03 -8.59
N VAL A 416 13.43 -26.74 -9.11
CA VAL A 416 12.05 -26.70 -8.62
C VAL A 416 11.90 -27.78 -7.55
N GLY A 417 11.25 -27.45 -6.45
CA GLY A 417 11.08 -28.37 -5.33
C GLY A 417 9.98 -27.93 -4.38
N ASN A 418 9.84 -28.69 -3.29
CA ASN A 418 8.86 -28.44 -2.25
C ASN A 418 9.46 -27.59 -1.14
N VAL A 419 8.88 -26.42 -0.91
CA VAL A 419 9.08 -25.64 0.32
C VAL A 419 8.10 -26.18 1.37
N LYS A 420 8.65 -26.80 2.40
CA LYS A 420 7.92 -27.14 3.61
C LYS A 420 8.19 -26.10 4.69
N TYR A 421 7.20 -25.82 5.54
CA TYR A 421 7.45 -24.99 6.73
C TYR A 421 6.90 -25.61 8.01
N SER A 422 7.72 -25.55 9.06
CA SER A 422 7.38 -26.01 10.41
C SER A 422 7.08 -24.82 11.31
N LEU A 423 6.18 -25.03 12.28
CA LEU A 423 5.82 -24.04 13.28
C LEU A 423 6.39 -24.44 14.65
N PHE A 424 7.30 -23.64 15.18
CA PHE A 424 7.89 -23.83 16.51
C PHE A 424 7.15 -22.94 17.52
N MET A 425 6.05 -23.45 18.09
CA MET A 425 5.17 -22.67 18.96
C MET A 425 5.82 -22.16 20.25
N SER A 426 7.00 -22.68 20.61
CA SER A 426 7.84 -22.17 21.71
C SER A 426 8.42 -20.78 21.43
N GLU A 427 8.47 -20.35 20.18
CA GLU A 427 9.02 -19.06 19.79
C GLU A 427 8.05 -17.89 20.06
N SER A 428 8.62 -16.74 20.41
CA SER A 428 7.89 -15.58 20.91
C SER A 428 7.19 -14.74 19.84
N THR A 429 7.46 -14.95 18.55
CA THR A 429 6.79 -14.17 17.50
C THR A 429 6.50 -15.04 16.29
N TRP A 430 5.47 -14.72 15.52
CA TRP A 430 5.16 -15.44 14.28
C TRP A 430 6.39 -15.56 13.35
N LYS A 431 7.21 -14.50 13.25
CA LYS A 431 8.44 -14.47 12.43
C LYS A 431 9.46 -15.53 12.83
N ARG A 432 9.53 -15.84 14.12
CA ARG A 432 10.44 -16.87 14.67
C ARG A 432 9.80 -18.25 14.67
N ARG A 433 8.47 -18.34 14.69
CA ARG A 433 7.76 -19.62 14.66
C ARG A 433 7.90 -20.32 13.31
N MET A 434 7.91 -19.58 12.21
CA MET A 434 7.98 -20.16 10.87
C MET A 434 9.42 -20.49 10.47
N HIS A 435 9.68 -21.77 10.21
CA HIS A 435 10.95 -22.24 9.69
C HIS A 435 10.74 -22.97 8.36
N PHE A 436 11.40 -22.48 7.32
CA PHE A 436 11.30 -23.04 5.98
C PHE A 436 12.40 -24.09 5.73
N ARG A 437 12.04 -25.15 5.00
CA ARG A 437 12.93 -26.17 4.44
C ARG A 437 12.58 -26.37 2.97
N PHE A 438 13.60 -26.48 2.13
CA PHE A 438 13.44 -26.81 0.72
C PHE A 438 13.86 -28.27 0.49
N GLU A 439 13.02 -29.01 -0.23
CA GLU A 439 13.26 -30.38 -0.63
C GLU A 439 13.21 -30.42 -2.17
N ASP A 440 14.36 -30.67 -2.79
CA ASP A 440 14.48 -30.78 -4.24
C ASP A 440 13.67 -32.02 -4.72
N THR A 441 12.80 -31.84 -5.70
CA THR A 441 12.02 -32.94 -6.29
C THR A 441 12.76 -33.68 -7.41
N SER A 442 13.98 -33.25 -7.73
CA SER A 442 14.86 -33.83 -8.75
C SER A 442 15.69 -35.02 -8.25
N CYS A 443 15.48 -35.48 -7.01
CA CYS A 443 16.14 -36.63 -6.39
C CYS A 443 15.25 -37.86 -6.33
#